data_AF-A0A0K1P034-F1
#
_entry.id   AF-A0A0K1P034-F1
#
_cell.length_a   1.000
_cell.length_b   1.000
_cell.length_c   1.000
_cell.angle_alpha   90.00
_cell.angle_beta   90.00
_cell.angle_gamma   90.00
#
_symmetry.space_group_name_H-M   'P 1'
#
loop_
_entity.id
_entity.type
_entity.pdbx_description
1 polymer ?
#
loop_
_entity_poly.entity_id
_entity_poly.type
_entity_poly.pdbx_seq_one_letter_code
_entity_poly.pdbx_strand_id
1 'polypeptide(L)'
;QTISIAKAGITTVLNSRTSVLAAANPPSGRYDDLKSAQDNIDLQTTILSRFDLIFIVKDIRMYSQDKLIASHIVRVHATANAVSSDTRVSKEENWLKRYIQYCRTECHPRLSDSAATMLQNNYVKIRQDMRQQANESGESTVIPITVRQLEAIIRLSEALAKMRLSYVATEGHVLEAIRLFNVATMDAARSGINQHMNMTAEMAQAETQIKRRMGIGS
;
A
#
# COMPACT_ATOMS: atom_id res chain seq x y z
N GLN A 1 13.40 -12.69 12.29
CA GLN A 1 12.90 -11.45 12.92
C GLN A 1 13.09 -11.62 14.42
N THR A 2 14.13 -10.99 14.97
CA THR A 2 14.56 -11.14 16.36
C THR A 2 15.11 -9.81 16.87
N ILE A 3 14.99 -9.57 18.17
CA ILE A 3 15.57 -8.41 18.84
C ILE A 3 16.71 -8.93 19.73
N SER A 4 17.92 -8.42 19.52
CA SER A 4 19.07 -8.69 20.39
C SER A 4 19.17 -7.61 21.45
N ILE A 5 19.22 -8.01 22.72
CA ILE A 5 19.35 -7.11 23.86
C ILE A 5 20.66 -7.42 24.55
N ALA A 6 21.49 -6.40 24.77
CA ALA A 6 22.68 -6.45 25.61
C ALA A 6 22.56 -5.34 26.66
N LYS A 7 22.06 -5.69 27.85
CA LYS A 7 21.83 -4.72 28.93
C LYS A 7 21.98 -5.40 30.29
N ALA A 8 22.57 -4.69 31.26
CA ALA A 8 22.77 -5.17 32.63
C ALA A 8 23.46 -6.56 32.73
N GLY A 9 24.46 -6.80 31.87
CA GLY A 9 25.19 -8.09 31.84
C GLY A 9 24.42 -9.24 31.20
N ILE A 10 23.19 -9.02 30.71
CA ILE A 10 22.40 -10.02 29.99
C ILE A 10 22.49 -9.74 28.49
N THR A 11 23.02 -10.71 27.75
CA THR A 11 23.00 -10.73 26.28
C THR A 11 22.06 -11.85 25.83
N THR A 12 20.91 -11.49 25.27
CA THR A 12 19.90 -12.45 24.81
C THR A 12 19.24 -12.03 23.51
N VAL A 13 18.69 -13.00 22.78
CA VAL A 13 17.99 -12.80 21.51
C VAL A 13 16.54 -13.26 21.67
N LEU A 14 15.60 -12.34 21.51
CA LEU A 14 14.16 -12.60 21.64
C LEU A 14 13.49 -12.67 20.27
N ASN A 15 12.51 -13.57 20.14
CA ASN A 15 11.68 -13.67 18.95
C ASN A 15 10.72 -12.46 18.86
N SER A 16 10.69 -11.80 17.70
CA SER A 16 9.86 -10.61 17.47
C SER A 16 9.02 -10.74 16.19
N ARG A 17 8.67 -11.97 15.80
CA ARG A 17 7.81 -12.25 14.65
C ARG A 17 6.40 -11.73 14.92
N THR A 18 6.10 -10.54 14.42
CA THR A 18 4.78 -9.93 14.47
C THR A 18 4.51 -9.14 13.20
N SER A 19 3.22 -9.01 12.84
CA SER A 19 2.80 -8.08 11.80
C SER A 19 2.72 -6.67 12.39
N VAL A 20 3.16 -5.67 11.64
CA VAL A 20 3.09 -4.26 12.04
C VAL A 20 2.01 -3.58 11.22
N LEU A 21 1.05 -2.95 11.89
CA LEU A 21 0.11 -2.01 11.30
C LEU A 21 0.45 -0.62 11.85
N ALA A 22 0.69 0.33 10.96
CA ALA A 22 1.05 1.70 11.31
C ALA A 22 0.07 2.67 10.65
N ALA A 23 -0.29 3.72 11.39
CA ALA A 23 -1.02 4.87 10.89
C ALA A 23 -0.22 6.12 11.26
N ALA A 24 -0.03 7.02 10.31
CA ALA A 24 0.72 8.25 10.49
C ALA A 24 0.01 9.39 9.77
N ASN A 25 0.11 10.60 10.35
CA ASN A 25 -0.38 11.82 9.72
C ASN A 25 0.78 12.50 8.99
N PRO A 26 0.51 13.20 7.86
CA PRO A 26 1.51 14.04 7.22
C PRO A 26 2.03 15.13 8.17
N PRO A 27 3.28 15.60 8.03
CA PRO A 27 3.89 16.61 8.91
C PRO A 27 3.11 17.92 8.98
N SER A 28 2.52 18.33 7.85
CA SER A 28 1.70 19.54 7.75
C SER A 28 0.25 19.34 8.18
N GLY A 29 -0.11 18.17 8.73
CA GLY A 29 -1.46 17.81 9.16
C GLY A 29 -2.44 17.48 8.02
N ARG A 30 -2.11 17.85 6.78
CA ARG A 30 -2.83 17.49 5.56
C ARG A 30 -1.85 17.02 4.49
N TYR A 31 -2.32 16.13 3.63
CA TYR A 31 -1.57 15.70 2.46
C TYR A 31 -1.53 16.85 1.44
N ASP A 32 -0.34 17.21 0.97
CA ASP A 32 -0.12 18.28 0.00
C ASP A 32 0.23 17.67 -1.37
N ASP A 33 -0.67 17.81 -2.33
CA ASP A 33 -0.51 17.24 -3.67
C ASP A 33 0.62 17.90 -4.49
N LEU A 34 1.05 19.10 -4.09
CA LEU A 34 2.15 19.83 -4.74
C LEU A 34 3.53 19.32 -4.30
N LYS A 35 3.59 18.60 -3.18
CA LYS A 35 4.83 18.00 -2.65
C LYS A 35 4.98 16.57 -3.13
N SER A 36 6.22 16.09 -3.15
CA SER A 36 6.49 14.68 -3.44
C SER A 36 5.87 13.77 -2.36
N ALA A 37 5.64 12.49 -2.67
CA ALA A 37 5.20 11.52 -1.67
C ALA A 37 6.19 11.42 -0.49
N GLN A 38 7.48 11.62 -0.74
CA GLN A 38 8.53 11.55 0.28
C GLN A 38 8.46 12.74 1.25
N ASP A 39 8.13 13.93 0.78
CA ASP A 39 8.00 15.11 1.64
C ASP A 39 6.70 15.08 2.45
N ASN A 40 5.67 14.42 1.90
CA ASN A 40 4.40 14.21 2.60
C ASN A 40 4.49 13.10 3.67
N ILE A 41 5.40 12.14 3.49
CA ILE A 41 5.59 11.00 4.38
C ILE A 41 6.94 11.16 5.07
N ASP A 42 6.96 11.67 6.30
CA ASP A 42 8.17 11.84 7.13
C ASP A 42 8.75 10.50 7.63
N LEU A 43 9.06 9.62 6.68
CA LEU A 43 9.71 8.33 6.89
C LEU A 43 10.79 8.13 5.84
N GLN A 44 11.92 7.59 6.28
CA GLN A 44 12.99 7.21 5.38
C GLN A 44 12.53 6.13 4.39
N THR A 45 12.99 6.21 3.15
CA THR A 45 12.76 5.20 2.10
C THR A 45 13.17 3.79 2.54
N THR A 46 14.15 3.68 3.44
CA THR A 46 14.57 2.40 4.04
C THR A 46 13.45 1.77 4.87
N ILE A 47 12.67 2.56 5.61
CA ILE A 47 11.52 2.09 6.38
C ILE A 47 10.34 1.79 5.46
N LEU A 48 10.05 2.68 4.50
CA LEU A 48 8.98 2.47 3.53
C LEU A 48 9.16 1.18 2.73
N SER A 49 10.40 0.84 2.36
CA SER A 49 10.72 -0.42 1.66
C SER A 49 10.42 -1.70 2.47
N ARG A 50 10.16 -1.60 3.77
CA ARG A 50 9.82 -2.73 4.67
C ARG A 50 8.32 -2.92 4.83
N PHE A 51 7.51 -1.96 4.40
CA PHE A 51 6.06 -2.12 4.37
C PHE A 51 5.66 -2.79 3.05
N ASP A 52 4.75 -3.75 3.18
CA ASP A 52 4.24 -4.54 2.05
C ASP A 52 3.19 -3.75 1.24
N LEU A 53 2.35 -3.00 1.96
CA LEU A 53 1.30 -2.16 1.41
C LEU A 53 1.32 -0.83 2.14
N ILE A 54 1.29 0.26 1.38
CA ILE A 54 1.19 1.63 1.88
C ILE A 54 -0.08 2.22 1.29
N PHE A 55 -0.97 2.73 2.14
CA PHE A 55 -2.21 3.36 1.69
C PHE A 55 -2.17 4.84 2.03
N ILE A 56 -2.37 5.69 1.02
CA ILE A 56 -2.55 7.12 1.22
C ILE A 56 -4.05 7.40 1.22
N VAL A 57 -4.57 7.85 2.36
CA VAL A 57 -5.98 8.24 2.50
C VAL A 57 -6.05 9.75 2.45
N LYS A 58 -6.59 10.29 1.35
CA LYS A 58 -6.78 11.73 1.16
C LYS A 58 -8.21 12.13 1.56
N ASP A 59 -8.32 13.27 2.24
CA ASP A 59 -9.57 13.91 2.62
C ASP A 59 -10.06 14.84 1.50
N ILE A 60 -10.67 14.27 0.46
CA ILE A 60 -11.21 14.99 -0.69
C ILE A 60 -12.64 15.44 -0.37
N ARG A 61 -12.92 16.75 -0.51
CA ARG A 61 -14.23 17.33 -0.23
C ARG A 61 -15.18 17.13 -1.39
N MET A 62 -16.15 16.23 -1.22
CA MET A 62 -17.16 15.94 -2.24
C MET A 62 -18.54 15.88 -1.60
N TYR A 63 -19.42 16.82 -1.97
CA TYR A 63 -20.73 16.98 -1.33
C TYR A 63 -21.57 15.69 -1.32
N SER A 64 -21.60 14.95 -2.43
CA SER A 64 -22.36 13.69 -2.54
C SER A 64 -21.84 12.62 -1.57
N GLN A 65 -20.53 12.44 -1.50
CA GLN A 65 -19.87 11.47 -0.63
C GLN A 65 -19.98 11.87 0.85
N ASP A 66 -19.75 13.16 1.15
CA ASP A 66 -19.88 13.71 2.50
C ASP A 66 -21.30 13.55 3.02
N LYS A 67 -22.32 13.76 2.17
CA LYS A 67 -23.73 13.54 2.54
C LYS A 67 -24.04 12.09 2.87
N LEU A 68 -23.49 11.14 2.10
CA LEU A 68 -23.66 9.71 2.37
C LEU A 68 -23.00 9.31 3.70
N ILE A 69 -21.77 9.76 3.93
CA ILE A 69 -21.03 9.51 5.17
C ILE A 69 -21.76 10.13 6.36
N ALA A 70 -22.17 11.40 6.27
CA ALA A 70 -22.90 12.09 7.32
C ALA A 70 -24.23 11.39 7.63
N SER A 71 -25.00 11.00 6.62
CA SER A 71 -26.26 10.25 6.80
C SER A 71 -26.02 8.92 7.53
N HIS A 72 -24.96 8.20 7.19
CA HIS A 72 -24.59 6.96 7.85
C HIS A 72 -24.21 7.19 9.32
N ILE A 73 -23.33 8.17 9.61
CA ILE A 73 -22.90 8.52 10.96
C ILE A 73 -24.09 8.92 11.83
N VAL A 74 -24.96 9.81 11.34
CA VAL A 74 -26.18 10.23 12.06
C VAL A 74 -27.07 9.04 12.36
N ARG A 75 -27.24 8.12 11.41
CA ARG A 75 -28.02 6.89 11.61
C ARG A 75 -27.41 6.02 12.70
N VAL A 76 -26.10 5.76 12.65
CA VAL A 76 -25.40 4.97 13.67
C VAL A 76 -25.58 5.57 15.05
N HIS A 77 -25.41 6.89 15.21
CA HIS A 77 -25.62 7.57 16.51
C HIS A 77 -27.08 7.58 16.96
N ALA A 78 -28.05 7.72 16.04
CA ALA A 78 -29.47 7.65 16.36
C ALA A 78 -29.89 6.23 16.80
N THR A 79 -29.27 5.20 16.22
CA THR A 79 -29.55 3.78 16.53
C THR A 79 -28.63 3.25 17.65
N ALA A 80 -27.56 3.95 18.04
CA ALA A 80 -26.59 3.49 19.05
C ALA A 80 -27.23 3.16 20.41
N ASN A 81 -28.30 3.87 20.80
CA ASN A 81 -29.05 3.57 22.03
C ASN A 81 -30.01 2.37 21.89
N ALA A 82 -30.29 1.90 20.68
CA ALA A 82 -31.13 0.74 20.39
C ALA A 82 -30.32 -0.54 20.04
N VAL A 83 -29.02 -0.42 19.73
CA VAL A 83 -28.15 -1.51 19.23
C VAL A 83 -27.43 -2.28 20.35
N SER A 84 -27.59 -1.88 21.62
CA SER A 84 -27.08 -2.60 22.80
C SER A 84 -27.56 -4.06 22.90
N SER A 85 -28.52 -4.48 22.07
CA SER A 85 -29.13 -5.81 22.04
C SER A 85 -28.97 -6.56 20.70
N ASP A 86 -28.17 -6.07 19.74
CA ASP A 86 -28.06 -6.72 18.43
C ASP A 86 -27.08 -7.91 18.46
N THR A 87 -27.59 -9.04 18.96
CA THR A 87 -26.86 -10.32 19.14
C THR A 87 -26.29 -10.88 17.83
N ARG A 88 -26.77 -10.41 16.67
CA ARG A 88 -26.23 -10.81 15.35
C ARG A 88 -24.83 -10.28 15.10
N VAL A 89 -24.58 -8.99 15.38
CA VAL A 89 -23.27 -8.35 15.11
C VAL A 89 -22.18 -9.01 15.96
N SER A 90 -22.46 -9.26 17.24
CA SER A 90 -21.51 -9.94 18.13
C SER A 90 -21.26 -11.41 17.75
N LYS A 91 -22.28 -12.11 17.24
CA LYS A 91 -22.15 -13.50 16.78
C LYS A 91 -21.32 -13.61 15.48
N GLU A 92 -21.52 -12.69 14.53
CA GLU A 92 -20.76 -12.63 13.29
C GLU A 92 -19.29 -12.25 13.53
N GLU A 93 -19.03 -11.28 14.41
CA GLU A 93 -17.67 -10.89 14.80
C GLU A 93 -16.90 -12.06 15.45
N ASN A 94 -17.58 -12.81 16.33
CA ASN A 94 -17.01 -14.01 16.95
C ASN A 94 -16.74 -15.13 15.95
N TRP A 95 -17.58 -15.30 14.93
CA TRP A 95 -17.35 -16.27 13.87
C TRP A 95 -16.14 -15.88 13.00
N LEU A 96 -16.02 -14.61 12.59
CA LEU A 96 -14.91 -14.17 11.74
C LEU A 96 -13.56 -14.33 12.45
N LYS A 97 -13.48 -14.01 13.75
CA LYS A 97 -12.28 -14.24 14.57
C LYS A 97 -11.88 -15.73 14.56
N ARG A 98 -12.85 -16.62 14.76
CA ARG A 98 -12.63 -18.08 14.70
C ARG A 98 -12.23 -18.56 13.31
N TYR A 99 -12.83 -18.00 12.26
CA TYR A 99 -12.52 -18.31 10.87
C TYR A 99 -11.07 -17.92 10.53
N ILE A 100 -10.65 -16.71 10.89
CA ILE A 100 -9.28 -16.24 10.69
C ILE A 100 -8.30 -17.13 11.48
N GLN A 101 -8.63 -17.47 12.73
CA GLN A 101 -7.81 -18.37 13.54
C GLN A 101 -7.65 -19.73 12.85
N TYR A 102 -8.74 -20.34 12.39
CA TYR A 102 -8.73 -21.61 11.67
C TYR A 102 -7.89 -21.55 10.39
N CYS A 103 -8.05 -20.50 9.58
CA CYS A 103 -7.23 -20.29 8.39
C CYS A 103 -5.74 -20.17 8.70
N ARG A 104 -5.37 -19.59 9.85
CA ARG A 104 -3.97 -19.43 10.27
C ARG A 104 -3.34 -20.71 10.78
N THR A 105 -4.11 -21.59 11.43
CA THR A 105 -3.62 -22.85 12.01
C THR A 105 -3.57 -23.97 10.98
N GLU A 106 -4.61 -24.11 10.16
CA GLU A 106 -4.72 -25.27 9.25
C GLU A 106 -4.13 -25.00 7.87
N CYS A 107 -4.27 -23.78 7.36
CA CYS A 107 -3.95 -23.48 5.96
C CYS A 107 -2.57 -22.82 5.80
N HIS A 108 -1.66 -23.56 5.18
CA HIS A 108 -0.32 -23.12 4.80
C HIS A 108 -0.13 -23.19 3.28
N PRO A 109 -0.66 -22.21 2.53
CA PRO A 109 -0.63 -22.24 1.08
C PRO A 109 0.80 -22.17 0.53
N ARG A 110 0.99 -22.79 -0.63
CA ARG A 110 2.22 -22.72 -1.43
C ARG A 110 1.94 -22.21 -2.82
N LEU A 111 2.88 -21.48 -3.39
CA LEU A 111 2.78 -20.96 -4.74
C LEU A 111 2.83 -22.12 -5.76
N SER A 112 1.94 -22.11 -6.76
CA SER A 112 2.07 -23.05 -7.88
C SER A 112 3.19 -22.63 -8.83
N ASP A 113 3.77 -23.57 -9.57
CA ASP A 113 4.87 -23.29 -10.50
C ASP A 113 4.47 -22.27 -11.59
N SER A 114 3.23 -22.36 -12.06
CA SER A 114 2.69 -21.40 -13.03
C SER A 114 2.58 -19.98 -12.44
N ALA A 115 2.09 -19.88 -11.19
CA ALA A 115 2.01 -18.61 -10.47
C ALA A 115 3.40 -18.04 -10.17
N ALA A 116 4.38 -18.89 -9.87
CA ALA A 116 5.78 -18.48 -9.66
C ALA A 116 6.40 -17.90 -10.93
N THR A 117 6.16 -18.55 -12.07
CA THR A 117 6.63 -18.08 -13.39
C THR A 117 6.00 -16.73 -13.75
N MET A 118 4.69 -16.59 -13.53
CA MET A 118 3.96 -15.35 -13.73
C MET A 118 4.53 -14.20 -12.89
N LEU A 119 4.80 -14.46 -11.61
CA LEU A 119 5.30 -13.47 -10.66
C LEU A 119 6.72 -13.01 -11.03
N GLN A 120 7.59 -13.91 -11.46
CA GLN A 120 8.93 -13.57 -11.98
C GLN A 120 8.84 -12.66 -13.19
N ASN A 121 8.03 -13.02 -14.18
CA ASN A 121 7.85 -12.25 -15.41
C ASN A 121 7.29 -10.85 -15.12
N ASN A 122 6.31 -10.73 -14.24
CA ASN A 122 5.75 -9.43 -13.85
C ASN A 122 6.77 -8.59 -13.08
N TYR A 123 7.52 -9.17 -12.15
CA TYR A 123 8.55 -8.45 -11.39
C TYR A 123 9.63 -7.83 -12.29
N VAL A 124 10.11 -8.60 -13.27
CA VAL A 124 11.10 -8.12 -14.24
C VAL A 124 10.54 -6.97 -15.07
N LYS A 125 9.28 -7.09 -15.54
CA LYS A 125 8.60 -6.03 -16.29
C LYS A 125 8.48 -4.74 -15.48
N ILE A 126 7.94 -4.80 -14.27
CA ILE A 126 7.77 -3.61 -13.41
C ILE A 126 9.14 -2.93 -13.17
N ARG A 127 10.20 -3.72 -12.95
CA ARG A 127 11.55 -3.17 -12.75
C ARG A 127 12.13 -2.53 -14.02
N GLN A 128 11.83 -3.10 -15.19
CA GLN A 128 12.23 -2.54 -16.49
C GLN A 128 11.50 -1.23 -16.78
N ASP A 129 10.18 -1.20 -16.59
CA ASP A 129 9.34 -0.03 -16.84
C ASP A 129 9.76 1.16 -15.95
N MET A 130 10.07 0.90 -14.66
CA MET A 130 10.56 1.96 -13.77
C MET A 130 11.95 2.46 -14.13
N ARG A 131 12.84 1.61 -14.66
CA ARG A 131 14.15 2.05 -15.15
C ARG A 131 14.03 2.93 -16.39
N GLN A 132 13.10 2.59 -17.29
CA GLN A 132 12.82 3.40 -18.47
C GLN A 132 12.27 4.77 -18.05
N GLN A 133 11.28 4.79 -17.14
CA GLN A 133 10.72 6.03 -16.60
C GLN A 133 11.80 6.90 -15.94
N ALA A 134 12.64 6.34 -15.07
CA ALA A 134 13.70 7.09 -14.41
C ALA A 134 14.72 7.70 -15.40
N ASN A 135 14.99 7.04 -16.52
CA ASN A 135 15.89 7.55 -17.56
C ASN A 135 15.24 8.64 -18.43
N GLU A 136 13.92 8.57 -18.64
CA GLU A 136 13.17 9.50 -19.47
C GLU A 136 12.76 10.77 -18.72
N SER A 137 12.31 10.66 -17.46
CA SER A 137 11.87 11.79 -16.65
C SER A 137 12.98 12.37 -15.77
N GLY A 138 14.09 11.67 -15.57
CA GLY A 138 15.17 12.06 -14.65
C GLY A 138 14.76 12.00 -13.17
N GLU A 139 13.51 11.65 -12.86
CA GLU A 139 12.99 11.54 -11.51
C GLU A 139 13.03 10.10 -11.02
N SER A 140 13.72 9.88 -9.91
CA SER A 140 13.72 8.58 -9.23
C SER A 140 12.40 8.38 -8.49
N THR A 141 11.81 7.19 -8.65
CA THR A 141 10.62 6.79 -7.88
C THR A 141 10.95 6.79 -6.38
N VAL A 142 10.09 7.41 -5.57
CA VAL A 142 10.24 7.54 -4.11
C VAL A 142 10.44 6.19 -3.40
N ILE A 143 9.82 5.13 -3.91
CA ILE A 143 9.90 3.78 -3.34
C ILE A 143 10.67 2.87 -4.30
N PRO A 144 11.92 2.48 -3.97
CA PRO A 144 12.67 1.58 -4.83
C PRO A 144 12.04 0.18 -4.85
N ILE A 145 11.83 -0.38 -6.05
CA ILE A 145 11.44 -1.79 -6.18
C ILE A 145 12.60 -2.67 -5.78
N THR A 146 12.47 -3.29 -4.61
CA THR A 146 13.46 -4.23 -4.06
C THR A 146 12.90 -5.64 -4.03
N VAL A 147 13.76 -6.62 -3.74
CA VAL A 147 13.35 -8.02 -3.53
C VAL A 147 12.31 -8.14 -2.40
N ARG A 148 12.29 -7.21 -1.43
CA ARG A 148 11.27 -7.16 -0.38
C ARG A 148 9.85 -6.98 -0.93
N GLN A 149 9.70 -6.24 -2.01
CA GLN A 149 8.40 -6.05 -2.64
C GLN A 149 7.95 -7.31 -3.37
N LEU A 150 8.89 -8.09 -3.91
CA LEU A 150 8.59 -9.42 -4.44
C LEU A 150 8.11 -10.36 -3.33
N GLU A 151 8.82 -10.41 -2.20
CA GLU A 151 8.43 -11.16 -1.02
C GLU A 151 7.07 -10.70 -0.44
N ALA A 152 6.76 -9.41 -0.53
CA ALA A 152 5.47 -8.85 -0.14
C ALA A 152 4.33 -9.39 -1.04
N ILE A 153 4.51 -9.37 -2.36
CA ILE A 153 3.51 -9.90 -3.31
C ILE A 153 3.29 -11.40 -3.05
N ILE A 154 4.35 -12.18 -2.83
CA ILE A 154 4.24 -13.61 -2.50
C ILE A 154 3.41 -13.80 -1.22
N ARG A 155 3.73 -13.05 -0.15
CA ARG A 155 2.98 -13.11 1.12
C ARG A 155 1.51 -12.72 0.94
N LEU A 156 1.21 -11.75 0.08
CA LEU A 156 -0.17 -11.35 -0.24
C LEU A 156 -0.89 -12.44 -1.02
N SER A 157 -0.26 -13.06 -2.03
CA SER A 157 -0.86 -14.17 -2.78
C SER A 157 -1.15 -15.38 -1.90
N GLU A 158 -0.23 -15.73 -1.00
CA GLU A 158 -0.44 -16.77 0.01
C GLU A 158 -1.56 -16.38 0.99
N ALA A 159 -1.63 -15.12 1.44
CA ALA A 159 -2.71 -14.66 2.30
C ALA A 159 -4.09 -14.73 1.62
N LEU A 160 -4.18 -14.36 0.34
CA LEU A 160 -5.42 -14.46 -0.45
C LEU A 160 -5.87 -15.92 -0.62
N ALA A 161 -4.93 -16.82 -0.91
CA ALA A 161 -5.21 -18.26 -0.98
C ALA A 161 -5.70 -18.80 0.38
N LYS A 162 -5.05 -18.36 1.46
CA LYS A 162 -5.39 -18.72 2.85
C LYS A 162 -6.79 -18.29 3.24
N MET A 163 -7.21 -17.08 2.85
CA MET A 163 -8.56 -16.57 3.11
C MET A 163 -9.65 -17.41 2.41
N ARG A 164 -9.32 -18.04 1.29
CA ARG A 164 -10.18 -18.97 0.54
C ARG A 164 -10.02 -20.43 0.97
N LEU A 165 -9.26 -20.71 2.04
CA LEU A 165 -8.92 -22.06 2.50
C LEU A 165 -8.26 -22.94 1.42
N SER A 166 -7.58 -22.33 0.45
CA SER A 166 -6.82 -23.04 -0.59
C SER A 166 -5.40 -23.27 -0.12
N TYR A 167 -4.90 -24.51 -0.24
CA TYR A 167 -3.50 -24.87 0.01
C TYR A 167 -2.55 -24.51 -1.14
N VAL A 168 -3.09 -24.03 -2.27
CA VAL A 168 -2.31 -23.62 -3.44
C VAL A 168 -2.66 -22.19 -3.84
N ALA A 169 -1.64 -21.34 -3.92
CA ALA A 169 -1.75 -20.00 -4.48
C ALA A 169 -1.61 -20.07 -6.01
N THR A 170 -2.73 -19.88 -6.70
CA THR A 170 -2.83 -19.85 -8.16
C THR A 170 -2.51 -18.48 -8.74
N GLU A 171 -2.40 -18.40 -10.07
CA GLU A 171 -2.19 -17.16 -10.81
C GLU A 171 -3.24 -16.08 -10.50
N GLY A 172 -4.50 -16.48 -10.26
CA GLY A 172 -5.56 -15.55 -9.88
C GLY A 172 -5.27 -14.81 -8.57
N HIS A 173 -4.61 -15.47 -7.60
CA HIS A 173 -4.19 -14.81 -6.35
C HIS A 173 -2.99 -13.90 -6.56
N VAL A 174 -2.09 -14.23 -7.50
CA VAL A 174 -0.96 -13.38 -7.87
C VAL A 174 -1.44 -12.12 -8.57
N LEU A 175 -2.36 -12.23 -9.53
CA LEU A 175 -2.97 -11.09 -10.20
C LEU A 175 -3.61 -10.12 -9.22
N GLU A 176 -4.40 -10.65 -8.28
CA GLU A 176 -5.06 -9.82 -7.28
C GLU A 176 -4.06 -9.19 -6.31
N ALA A 177 -3.00 -9.90 -5.91
CA ALA A 177 -1.92 -9.35 -5.09
C ALA A 177 -1.18 -8.20 -5.81
N ILE A 178 -0.89 -8.35 -7.11
CA ILE A 178 -0.28 -7.30 -7.92
C ILE A 178 -1.23 -6.10 -8.05
N ARG A 179 -2.52 -6.34 -8.27
CA ARG A 179 -3.53 -5.27 -8.33
C ARG A 179 -3.56 -4.46 -7.03
N LEU A 180 -3.58 -5.14 -5.88
CA LEU A 180 -3.52 -4.49 -4.56
C LEU A 180 -2.22 -3.72 -4.36
N PHE A 181 -1.08 -4.30 -4.74
CA PHE A 181 0.22 -3.64 -4.66
C PHE A 181 0.27 -2.36 -5.50
N ASN A 182 -0.28 -2.40 -6.72
CA ASN A 182 -0.32 -1.24 -7.61
C ASN A 182 -1.20 -0.12 -7.04
N VAL A 183 -2.40 -0.47 -6.54
CA VAL A 183 -3.35 0.51 -5.98
C VAL A 183 -2.87 1.09 -4.65
N ALA A 184 -2.18 0.30 -3.83
CA ALA A 184 -1.64 0.78 -2.56
C ALA A 184 -0.31 1.52 -2.79
N THR A 185 0.73 0.77 -3.13
CA THR A 185 2.12 1.24 -3.05
C THR A 185 2.54 2.03 -4.29
N MET A 186 2.13 1.64 -5.50
CA MET A 186 2.49 2.40 -6.70
C MET A 186 1.71 3.71 -6.82
N ASP A 187 0.42 3.72 -6.48
CA ASP A 187 -0.34 4.97 -6.42
C ASP A 187 0.19 5.89 -5.32
N ALA A 188 0.58 5.34 -4.16
CA ALA A 188 1.26 6.08 -3.12
C ALA A 188 2.60 6.69 -3.60
N ALA A 189 3.41 5.93 -4.34
CA ALA A 189 4.68 6.39 -4.89
C ALA A 189 4.50 7.49 -5.96
N ARG A 190 3.39 7.48 -6.69
CA ARG A 190 3.04 8.47 -7.72
C ARG A 190 2.25 9.66 -7.16
N SER A 191 1.71 9.54 -5.95
CA SER A 191 0.90 10.58 -5.31
C SER A 191 1.77 11.73 -4.84
N GLY A 192 1.61 12.89 -5.48
CA GLY A 192 2.49 14.04 -5.30
C GLY A 192 3.17 14.35 -6.63
N ILE A 193 3.11 15.61 -7.07
CA ILE A 193 3.64 16.13 -8.34
C ILE A 193 2.92 15.59 -9.60
N ASN A 194 2.48 14.33 -9.68
CA ASN A 194 1.94 13.74 -10.91
C ASN A 194 0.40 13.70 -11.06
N GLN A 195 -0.40 13.82 -9.99
CA GLN A 195 -1.87 13.78 -10.15
C GLN A 195 -2.46 15.06 -10.78
N HIS A 196 -1.77 16.20 -10.68
CA HIS A 196 -2.15 17.45 -11.36
C HIS A 196 -1.46 17.65 -12.72
N MET A 197 -0.51 16.77 -13.08
CA MET A 197 0.04 16.68 -14.44
C MET A 197 -0.78 15.70 -15.30
N ASN A 198 -2.11 15.76 -15.20
CA ASN A 198 -2.92 15.59 -16.42
C ASN A 198 -2.64 16.81 -17.30
N MET A 199 -1.42 16.89 -17.83
CA MET A 199 -1.04 17.90 -18.78
C MET A 199 -1.94 17.69 -20.00
N THR A 200 -2.86 18.62 -20.24
CA THR A 200 -3.24 18.89 -21.62
C THR A 200 -1.95 19.02 -22.42
N ALA A 201 -1.89 18.38 -23.60
CA ALA A 201 -0.72 18.38 -24.47
C ALA A 201 -0.18 19.81 -24.74
N GLU A 202 -1.04 20.82 -24.60
CA GLU A 202 -0.73 22.24 -24.68
C GLU A 202 0.22 22.76 -23.59
N MET A 203 0.09 22.30 -22.35
CA MET A 203 0.97 22.74 -21.25
C MET A 203 2.39 22.17 -21.40
N ALA A 204 2.53 20.94 -21.91
CA ALA A 204 3.84 20.34 -22.18
C ALA A 204 4.55 21.05 -23.34
N GLN A 205 3.79 21.44 -24.36
CA GLN A 205 4.29 22.29 -25.45
C GLN A 205 4.68 23.68 -24.96
N ALA A 206 3.89 24.28 -24.06
CA ALA A 206 4.18 25.57 -23.45
C ALA A 206 5.45 25.53 -22.59
N GLU A 207 5.63 24.50 -21.76
CA GLU A 207 6.84 24.34 -20.94
C GLU A 207 8.09 24.14 -21.81
N THR A 208 7.97 23.36 -22.89
CA THR A 208 9.07 23.17 -23.86
C THR A 208 9.39 24.46 -24.61
N GLN A 209 8.38 25.29 -24.94
CA GLN A 209 8.58 26.61 -25.54
C GLN A 209 9.18 27.62 -24.56
N ILE A 210 8.81 27.58 -23.28
CA ILE A 210 9.36 28.45 -22.25
C ILE A 210 10.81 28.07 -21.97
N LYS A 211 11.14 26.78 -21.84
CA LYS A 211 12.53 26.29 -21.70
C LYS A 211 13.40 26.60 -22.93
N ARG A 212 12.82 26.66 -24.15
CA ARG A 212 13.52 27.13 -25.36
C ARG A 212 13.73 28.65 -25.41
N ARG A 213 12.84 29.44 -24.79
CA ARG A 213 12.93 30.91 -24.77
C ARG A 213 13.76 31.45 -23.61
N MET A 214 13.80 30.74 -22.49
CA MET A 214 14.71 31.04 -21.38
C MET A 214 16.07 30.43 -21.73
N GLY A 215 16.81 31.14 -22.57
CA GLY A 215 18.19 30.81 -22.89
C GLY A 215 18.98 30.58 -21.60
N ILE A 216 19.71 29.46 -21.56
CA ILE A 216 20.81 29.24 -20.63
C ILE A 216 21.76 30.42 -20.83
N GLY A 217 21.81 31.31 -19.84
CA GLY A 217 22.62 32.52 -19.86
C GLY A 217 23.37 32.67 -18.55
N SER A 218 24.70 32.53 -18.68
CA SER A 218 25.83 32.75 -17.76
C SER A 218 25.92 31.88 -16.52
#